data_AF-A0A1I8AE64-F1
#
_entry.id   AF-A0A1I8AE64-F1
#
_cell.length_a   1.000
_cell.length_b   1.000
_cell.length_c   1.000
_cell.angle_alpha   90.00
_cell.angle_beta   90.00
_cell.angle_gamma   90.00
#
_symmetry.space_group_name_H-M   'P 1'
#
loop_
_entity.id
_entity.type
_entity.pdbx_description
1 polymer ?
#
loop_
_entity_poly.entity_id
_entity_poly.type
_entity_poly.pdbx_seq_one_letter_code
_entity_poly.pdbx_strand_id
1 'polypeptide(L)'
;MSAPLFIFCLLTGVVLINSYGKDQQVCGDDEGVCEIYETCCPMKNGTFGCCPFIYAICCKNFNSCCQSGFECNDETKSCVRMKPGGQ
;
A
#
# COMPACT_ATOMS: atom_id res chain seq x y z
N MET A 1 21.85 46.10 19.05
CA MET A 1 22.40 44.74 18.94
C MET A 1 21.24 43.78 19.22
N SER A 2 20.47 43.35 18.21
CA SER A 2 20.65 42.08 17.46
C SER A 2 20.72 40.87 18.41
N ALA A 3 19.80 39.91 18.45
CA ALA A 3 19.08 39.31 17.33
C ALA A 3 17.71 38.72 17.75
N PRO A 4 16.59 39.31 17.29
CA PRO A 4 15.24 38.76 17.44
C PRO A 4 14.81 37.94 16.21
N LEU A 5 15.65 37.00 15.70
CA LEU A 5 15.39 36.32 14.42
C LEU A 5 15.73 34.81 14.34
N PHE A 6 16.33 34.18 15.35
CA PHE A 6 16.71 32.75 15.27
C PHE A 6 15.71 31.78 15.93
N ILE A 7 14.97 32.23 16.95
CA ILE A 7 14.07 31.32 17.71
C ILE A 7 12.74 31.10 16.97
N PHE A 8 12.32 32.02 16.10
CA PHE A 8 11.12 31.84 15.27
C PHE A 8 11.29 30.83 14.12
N CYS A 9 12.53 30.56 13.69
CA CYS A 9 12.82 29.61 12.61
C CYS A 9 12.72 28.14 13.07
N LEU A 10 12.90 27.86 14.37
CA LEU A 10 12.76 26.50 14.90
C LEU A 10 11.29 26.12 15.16
N LEU A 11 10.41 27.08 15.47
CA LEU A 11 8.98 26.80 15.68
C LEU A 11 8.15 26.78 14.39
N THR A 12 8.63 27.38 13.30
CA THR A 12 7.95 27.35 11.98
C THR A 12 8.70 26.53 10.92
N GLY A 13 9.95 26.10 11.17
CA GLY A 13 10.74 25.28 10.25
C GLY A 13 10.79 23.77 10.57
N VAL A 14 10.60 23.36 11.83
CA VAL A 14 10.58 21.92 12.20
C VAL A 14 9.18 21.30 12.03
N VAL A 15 8.16 22.14 11.88
CA VAL A 15 6.76 21.72 11.61
C VAL A 15 6.48 21.56 10.10
N LEU A 16 7.48 21.67 9.22
CA LEU A 16 7.27 21.49 7.76
C LEU A 16 8.04 20.30 7.15
N ILE A 17 9.00 19.71 7.86
CA ILE A 17 9.76 18.56 7.34
C ILE A 17 9.32 17.20 7.89
N ASN A 18 8.51 17.16 8.95
CA ASN A 18 7.99 15.89 9.49
C ASN A 18 6.76 15.35 8.72
N SER A 19 6.37 16.01 7.63
CA SER A 19 5.16 15.68 6.85
C SER A 19 5.47 15.52 5.37
N TYR A 20 6.59 14.88 5.02
CA TYR A 20 6.68 14.20 3.72
C TYR A 20 5.53 13.19 3.68
N GLY A 21 4.39 13.63 3.13
CA GLY A 21 3.18 12.83 3.05
C GLY A 21 3.52 11.50 2.43
N LYS A 22 3.32 10.43 3.20
CA LYS A 22 3.25 9.11 2.61
C LYS A 22 2.04 9.17 1.70
N ASP A 23 2.28 9.21 0.40
CA ASP A 23 1.21 9.18 -0.58
C ASP A 23 0.48 7.85 -0.33
N GLN A 24 -0.75 7.96 0.18
CA GLN A 24 -1.50 6.88 0.78
C GLN A 24 -2.89 6.77 0.15
N GLN A 25 -3.24 5.57 -0.28
CA GLN A 25 -4.51 5.16 -0.87
C GLN A 25 -5.41 4.57 0.22
N VAL A 26 -6.66 5.04 0.30
CA VAL A 26 -7.70 4.42 1.15
C VAL A 26 -8.29 3.21 0.43
N CYS A 27 -8.44 2.12 1.17
CA CYS A 27 -8.93 0.82 0.74
C CYS A 27 -10.28 0.53 1.41
N GLY A 28 -11.35 0.63 0.63
CA GLY A 28 -12.72 0.40 1.12
C GLY A 28 -13.21 1.47 2.09
N ASP A 29 -14.31 1.17 2.79
CA ASP A 29 -14.95 2.07 3.76
C ASP A 29 -14.32 1.98 5.17
N ASP A 30 -13.74 0.83 5.53
CA ASP A 30 -13.25 0.49 6.89
C ASP A 30 -11.77 0.86 7.15
N GLU A 31 -11.33 2.07 6.75
CA GLU A 31 -10.05 2.66 7.19
C GLU A 31 -8.75 1.91 6.79
N GLY A 32 -8.78 0.99 5.83
CA GLY A 32 -7.55 0.41 5.29
C GLY A 32 -6.76 1.49 4.55
N VAL A 33 -5.50 1.75 4.93
CA VAL A 33 -4.66 2.72 4.23
C VAL A 33 -3.37 2.04 3.77
N CYS A 34 -3.14 2.04 2.46
CA CYS A 34 -1.93 1.50 1.83
C CYS A 34 -1.14 2.63 1.18
N GLU A 35 0.16 2.43 0.91
CA GLU A 35 0.95 3.40 0.14
C GLU A 35 0.52 3.35 -1.35
N ILE A 36 0.68 4.43 -2.13
CA ILE A 36 0.15 4.45 -3.51
C ILE A 36 0.75 3.42 -4.47
N TYR A 37 1.92 2.90 -4.14
CA TYR A 37 2.59 1.85 -4.89
C TYR A 37 2.23 0.45 -4.36
N GLU A 38 1.32 0.38 -3.39
CA GLU A 38 0.73 -0.85 -2.91
C GLU A 38 -0.66 -1.06 -3.52
N THR A 39 -1.06 -2.31 -3.64
CA THR A 39 -2.42 -2.66 -4.09
C THR A 39 -3.29 -3.02 -2.89
N CYS A 40 -4.45 -2.37 -2.77
CA CYS A 40 -5.49 -2.73 -1.80
C CYS A 40 -6.11 -4.08 -2.16
N CYS A 41 -5.99 -5.08 -1.28
CA CYS A 41 -6.59 -6.39 -1.49
C CYS A 41 -7.62 -6.76 -0.41
N PRO A 42 -8.84 -7.17 -0.78
CA PRO A 42 -9.83 -7.64 0.18
C PRO A 42 -9.48 -9.04 0.70
N MET A 43 -9.46 -9.18 2.01
CA MET A 43 -9.25 -10.46 2.70
C MET A 43 -10.57 -11.19 2.95
N LYS A 44 -10.50 -12.49 3.28
CA LYS A 44 -11.70 -13.28 3.64
C LYS A 44 -12.45 -12.77 4.87
N ASN A 45 -11.77 -12.05 5.76
CA ASN A 45 -12.34 -11.54 7.01
C ASN A 45 -13.13 -10.22 6.82
N GLY A 46 -13.30 -9.74 5.58
CA GLY A 46 -13.94 -8.44 5.32
C GLY A 46 -13.02 -7.23 5.48
N THR A 47 -11.78 -7.45 5.92
CA THR A 47 -10.74 -6.42 6.04
C THR A 47 -9.96 -6.24 4.75
N PHE A 48 -9.26 -5.12 4.60
CA PHE A 48 -8.30 -4.88 3.52
C PHE A 48 -6.86 -5.10 3.99
N GLY A 49 -6.01 -5.59 3.10
CA GLY A 49 -4.57 -5.68 3.29
C GLY A 49 -3.80 -5.04 2.14
N CYS A 50 -2.57 -4.60 2.41
CA CYS A 50 -1.71 -3.94 1.44
C CYS A 50 -0.75 -4.94 0.80
N CYS A 51 -0.72 -4.97 -0.53
CA CYS A 51 0.25 -5.75 -1.28
C CYS A 51 1.41 -4.86 -1.72
N PRO A 52 2.67 -5.27 -1.54
CA PRO A 52 3.85 -4.45 -1.86
C PRO A 52 4.11 -4.29 -3.37
N PHE A 53 3.21 -4.79 -4.22
CA PHE A 53 3.32 -4.71 -5.67
C PHE A 53 2.22 -3.82 -6.23
N ILE A 54 2.60 -2.95 -7.16
CA ILE A 54 1.65 -2.27 -8.05
C ILE A 54 0.96 -3.30 -8.94
N TYR A 55 -0.35 -3.16 -9.13
CA TYR A 55 -1.17 -4.04 -9.97
C TYR A 55 -1.10 -5.52 -9.55
N ALA A 56 -1.05 -5.79 -8.24
CA ALA A 56 -1.09 -7.14 -7.72
C ALA A 56 -2.44 -7.81 -7.97
N ILE A 57 -2.44 -9.13 -8.12
CA ILE A 57 -3.65 -9.94 -8.09
C ILE A 57 -3.89 -10.43 -6.65
N CYS A 58 -5.09 -10.17 -6.13
CA CYS A 58 -5.49 -10.54 -4.78
C CYS A 58 -5.92 -12.01 -4.69
N CYS A 59 -5.18 -12.86 -3.98
CA CYS A 59 -5.57 -14.25 -3.74
C CYS A 59 -6.36 -14.38 -2.45
N LYS A 60 -7.69 -14.33 -2.55
CA LYS A 60 -8.60 -14.46 -1.39
C LYS A 60 -8.44 -15.79 -0.63
N ASN A 61 -7.92 -16.83 -1.26
CA ASN A 61 -7.90 -18.17 -0.70
C ASN A 61 -6.76 -18.48 0.26
N PHE A 62 -5.68 -17.73 0.22
CA PHE A 62 -4.53 -17.93 1.11
C PHE A 62 -3.91 -16.63 1.62
N ASN A 63 -4.65 -15.53 1.52
CA ASN A 63 -4.27 -14.21 2.04
C ASN A 63 -2.90 -13.72 1.51
N SER A 64 -2.53 -14.10 0.28
CA SER A 64 -1.31 -13.61 -0.38
C SER A 64 -1.66 -12.85 -1.66
N CYS A 65 -0.70 -12.05 -2.11
CA CYS A 65 -0.80 -11.28 -3.35
C CYS A 65 0.15 -11.85 -4.39
N CYS A 66 -0.30 -11.95 -5.64
CA CYS A 66 0.55 -12.30 -6.77
C CYS A 66 0.94 -11.05 -7.55
N GLN A 67 2.18 -11.04 -8.06
CA GLN A 67 2.63 -9.98 -8.95
C GLN A 67 1.85 -10.04 -10.28
N SER A 68 1.75 -8.91 -10.98
CA SER A 68 1.16 -8.85 -12.32
C SER A 68 1.75 -9.90 -13.26
N GLY A 69 0.90 -10.58 -14.02
CA GLY A 69 1.28 -11.70 -14.90
C GLY A 69 1.31 -13.07 -14.22
N PHE A 70 0.97 -13.15 -12.92
CA PHE A 70 0.76 -14.39 -12.20
C PHE A 70 -0.70 -14.51 -11.73
N GLU A 71 -1.22 -15.72 -11.70
CA GLU A 71 -2.52 -16.08 -11.17
C GLU A 71 -2.40 -16.92 -9.90
N CYS A 72 -3.44 -16.87 -9.08
CA CYS A 72 -3.54 -17.63 -7.84
C CYS A 72 -3.89 -19.09 -8.15
N ASN A 73 -2.99 -20.01 -7.84
CA ASN A 73 -3.32 -21.43 -7.80
C ASN A 73 -3.78 -21.80 -6.38
N ASP A 74 -5.07 -22.12 -6.26
CA ASP A 74 -5.71 -22.43 -4.99
C ASP A 74 -5.37 -23.80 -4.43
N GLU A 75 -5.01 -24.76 -5.30
CA GLU A 75 -4.62 -26.11 -4.93
C GLU A 75 -3.22 -26.11 -4.31
N THR A 76 -2.28 -25.43 -4.96
CA THR A 76 -0.88 -25.35 -4.52
C THR A 76 -0.59 -24.16 -3.60
N LYS A 77 -1.59 -23.28 -3.38
CA LYS A 77 -1.47 -22.07 -2.56
C LYS A 77 -0.30 -21.17 -3.01
N SER A 78 -0.13 -21.03 -4.32
CA SER A 78 1.03 -20.36 -4.92
C SER A 78 0.65 -19.49 -6.12
N CYS A 79 1.56 -18.60 -6.51
CA CYS A 79 1.42 -17.78 -7.71
C CYS A 79 2.02 -18.53 -8.90
N VAL A 80 1.19 -18.87 -9.89
CA VAL A 80 1.64 -19.50 -11.14
C VAL A 80 1.59 -18.48 -12.28
N ARG A 81 2.52 -18.57 -13.22
CA ARG A 81 2.57 -17.60 -14.33
C ARG A 81 1.35 -17.80 -15.22
N MET A 82 0.60 -16.73 -15.46
CA MET A 82 -0.57 -16.78 -16.34
C MET A 82 -0.14 -17.24 -17.73
N LYS A 83 -0.79 -18.29 -18.24
CA LYS A 83 -0.67 -18.66 -19.66
C LYS A 83 -1.61 -17.77 -20.49
N PRO A 84 -1.15 -17.23 -21.63
CA PRO A 84 -2.02 -16.45 -22.52
C PRO A 84 -3.05 -17.39 -23.16
N GLY A 85 -4.25 -17.41 -22.59
CA GLY A 85 -5.35 -18.29 -23.03
C GLY A 85 -6.16 -18.84 -21.87
N GLY A 86 -6.58 -17.95 -20.95
CA GLY A 86 -7.16 -18.29 -19.64
C GLY A 86 -8.21 -19.40 -19.63
N GLN A 87 -8.29 -20.05 -18.47
CA GLN A 87 -9.48 -20.76 -18.00
C GLN A 87 -10.05 -20.00 -16.81
#